data_AF-A0A7S8CEI6-F1
#
_entry.id   AF-A0A7S8CEI6-F1
#
_cell.length_a   1.000
_cell.length_b   1.000
_cell.length_c   1.000
_cell.angle_alpha   90.00
_cell.angle_beta   90.00
_cell.angle_gamma   90.00
#
_symmetry.space_group_name_H-M   'P 1'
#
loop_
_entity.id
_entity.type
_entity.pdbx_description
1 polymer ?
#
loop_
_entity_poly.entity_id
_entity_poly.type
_entity_poly.pdbx_seq_one_letter_code
_entity_poly.pdbx_strand_id
1 'polypeptide(L)'
;MWSTFSELQVIHAYLFGGVRFLDFLALLMLIDIISGVIKAAMQRRLRSRNALYGYARKILIFGVIIMANIIDNMLNLNGTVAFATVLFYIANEGLSILENLAQVGVKVPTVIIDKLHVIQEERKDGDKNG
;
A
#
# COMPACT_ATOMS: atom_id res chain seq x y z
N MET A 1 -28.02 11.71 0.52
CA MET A 1 -27.20 10.65 1.16
C MET A 1 -27.11 9.39 0.29
N TRP A 2 -28.20 8.92 -0.34
CA TRP A 2 -28.16 7.79 -1.29
C TRP A 2 -27.45 8.07 -2.63
N SER A 3 -27.53 9.30 -3.14
CA SER A 3 -26.87 9.71 -4.40
C SER A 3 -25.34 9.65 -4.35
N THR A 4 -24.73 9.93 -3.20
CA THR A 4 -23.28 9.93 -3.03
C THR A 4 -22.68 8.53 -3.10
N PHE A 5 -23.40 7.51 -2.62
CA PHE A 5 -22.96 6.11 -2.69
C PHE A 5 -22.97 5.58 -4.12
N SER A 6 -23.97 5.97 -4.94
CA SER A 6 -24.01 5.60 -6.36
C SER A 6 -22.86 6.24 -7.16
N GLU A 7 -22.51 7.50 -6.89
CA GLU A 7 -21.40 8.15 -7.59
C GLU A 7 -20.04 7.54 -7.21
N LEU A 8 -19.83 7.19 -5.94
CA LEU A 8 -18.65 6.44 -5.50
C LEU A 8 -18.52 5.08 -6.19
N GLN A 9 -19.63 4.37 -6.40
CA GLN A 9 -19.63 3.09 -7.11
C GLN A 9 -19.29 3.25 -8.60
N VAL A 10 -19.80 4.30 -9.25
CA VAL A 10 -19.49 4.60 -10.65
C VAL A 10 -18.01 4.99 -10.80
N ILE A 11 -17.49 5.82 -9.91
CA ILE A 11 -16.07 6.20 -9.87
C ILE A 11 -15.20 4.96 -9.64
N HIS A 12 -15.59 4.09 -8.70
CA HIS A 12 -14.88 2.86 -8.42
C HIS A 12 -14.86 1.93 -9.64
N ALA A 13 -16.01 1.73 -10.29
CA ALA A 13 -16.10 0.92 -11.50
C ALA A 13 -15.29 1.52 -12.67
N TYR A 14 -15.28 2.84 -12.82
CA TYR A 14 -14.59 3.52 -13.91
C TYR A 14 -13.06 3.56 -13.73
N LEU A 15 -12.59 3.88 -12.52
CA LEU A 15 -11.16 4.00 -12.23
C LEU A 15 -10.49 2.65 -12.03
N PHE A 16 -11.19 1.71 -11.38
CA PHE A 16 -10.61 0.46 -10.92
C PHE A 16 -11.19 -0.79 -11.57
N GLY A 17 -12.28 -0.70 -12.34
CA GLY A 17 -12.82 -1.82 -13.11
C GLY A 17 -12.97 -3.13 -12.31
N GLY A 18 -12.83 -4.27 -13.00
CA GLY A 18 -12.83 -5.61 -12.39
C GLY A 18 -11.50 -6.00 -11.73
N VAL A 19 -10.67 -5.04 -11.31
CA VAL A 19 -9.36 -5.34 -10.73
C VAL A 19 -9.53 -6.09 -9.42
N ARG A 20 -8.98 -7.30 -9.38
CA ARG A 20 -9.16 -8.23 -8.26
C ARG A 20 -8.32 -7.83 -7.05
N PHE A 21 -8.82 -8.13 -5.84
CA PHE A 21 -8.14 -7.95 -4.55
C PHE A 21 -7.87 -6.50 -4.12
N LEU A 22 -8.51 -5.53 -4.75
CA LEU A 22 -8.42 -4.12 -4.36
C LEU A 22 -9.04 -3.85 -2.99
N ASP A 23 -10.12 -4.55 -2.67
CA ASP A 23 -10.76 -4.61 -1.35
C ASP A 23 -9.79 -5.13 -0.27
N PHE A 24 -9.07 -6.21 -0.58
CA PHE A 24 -8.06 -6.77 0.31
C PHE A 24 -6.87 -5.81 0.51
N LEU A 25 -6.41 -5.17 -0.56
CA LEU A 25 -5.38 -4.12 -0.47
C LEU A 25 -5.84 -2.95 0.41
N ALA A 26 -7.08 -2.49 0.25
CA ALA A 26 -7.65 -1.42 1.08
C ALA A 26 -7.73 -1.81 2.56
N LEU A 27 -8.10 -3.06 2.85
CA LEU A 27 -8.09 -3.59 4.22
C LEU A 27 -6.68 -3.61 4.82
N LEU A 28 -5.68 -4.08 4.07
CA LEU A 28 -4.29 -4.05 4.54
C LEU A 28 -3.79 -2.63 4.77
N MET A 29 -4.12 -1.68 3.89
CA MET A 29 -3.78 -0.27 4.09
C MET A 29 -4.38 0.29 5.37
N LEU A 30 -5.62 -0.08 5.71
CA LEU A 30 -6.27 0.31 6.96
C LEU A 30 -5.56 -0.27 8.19
N ILE A 31 -5.22 -1.56 8.15
CA ILE A 31 -4.46 -2.23 9.22
C ILE A 31 -3.09 -1.58 9.40
N ASP A 32 -2.40 -1.25 8.30
CA ASP A 32 -1.11 -0.56 8.33
C ASP A 32 -1.23 0.82 8.97
N ILE A 33 -2.26 1.60 8.63
CA ILE A 33 -2.50 2.91 9.27
C ILE A 33 -2.71 2.75 10.77
N ILE A 34 -3.55 1.81 11.19
CA ILE A 34 -3.84 1.57 12.61
C ILE A 34 -2.56 1.12 13.34
N SER A 35 -1.81 0.16 12.79
CA SER A 35 -0.57 -0.33 13.39
C SER A 35 0.51 0.77 13.46
N GLY A 36 0.60 1.64 12.46
CA GLY A 36 1.50 2.79 12.43
C GLY A 36 1.16 3.83 13.50
N VAL A 37 -0.14 4.09 13.73
CA VAL A 37 -0.61 4.96 14.81
C VAL A 37 -0.29 4.39 16.18
N ILE A 38 -0.54 3.10 16.41
CA ILE A 38 -0.19 2.41 17.67
C ILE A 38 1.31 2.51 17.95
N LYS A 39 2.13 2.20 16.94
CA LYS A 39 3.60 2.33 17.02
C LYS A 39 4.03 3.74 17.41
N ALA A 40 3.50 4.75 16.72
CA ALA A 40 3.86 6.14 16.97
C ALA A 40 3.45 6.62 18.37
N ALA A 41 2.30 6.15 18.88
CA ALA A 41 1.84 6.40 20.24
C ALA A 41 2.77 5.77 21.28
N MET A 42 3.15 4.50 21.10
CA MET A 42 4.06 3.80 22.02
C MET A 42 5.46 4.42 22.05
N GLN A 43 5.98 4.83 20.89
CA GLN A 43 7.29 5.47 20.79
C GLN A 43 7.29 6.96 21.19
N ARG A 44 6.13 7.53 21.56
CA ARG A 44 5.93 8.97 21.82
C ARG A 44 6.45 9.87 20.68
N ARG A 45 6.49 9.36 19.45
CA ARG A 45 7.00 10.04 18.25
C ARG A 45 5.86 10.31 17.28
N LEU A 46 4.91 11.13 17.70
CA LEU A 46 3.83 11.63 16.84
C LEU A 46 4.32 12.80 15.99
N ARG A 47 5.29 12.57 15.11
CA ARG A 47 5.67 13.59 14.11
C ARG A 47 4.68 13.51 12.95
N SER A 48 3.71 14.43 12.93
CA SER A 48 2.70 14.59 11.88
C SER A 48 3.30 14.54 10.46
N ARG A 49 4.51 15.09 10.27
CA ARG A 49 5.22 15.07 9.00
C ARG A 49 5.44 13.65 8.46
N ASN A 50 5.82 12.70 9.31
CA ASN A 50 6.03 11.31 8.88
C ASN A 50 4.71 10.60 8.56
N ALA A 51 3.64 10.93 9.29
CA ALA A 51 2.31 10.38 9.03
C ALA A 51 1.74 10.87 7.68
N LEU A 52 1.92 12.16 7.37
CA LEU A 52 1.49 12.75 6.09
C LEU A 52 2.14 12.06 4.89
N TYR A 53 3.45 11.77 4.96
CA TYR A 53 4.12 11.03 3.89
C TYR A 53 3.58 9.62 3.70
N GLY A 54 3.22 8.94 4.80
CA GLY A 54 2.59 7.62 4.74
C GLY A 54 1.24 7.64 4.03
N TYR A 55 0.37 8.61 4.38
CA TYR A 55 -0.93 8.76 3.73
C TYR A 55 -0.81 9.17 2.26
N ALA A 56 0.08 10.12 1.95
CA ALA A 56 0.32 10.54 0.57
C ALA A 56 0.79 9.37 -0.30
N ARG A 57 1.68 8.51 0.22
CA ARG A 57 2.13 7.30 -0.49
C ARG A 57 0.96 6.38 -0.84
N LYS A 58 0.03 6.13 0.11
CA LYS A 58 -1.13 5.26 -0.14
C LYS A 58 -2.06 5.82 -1.23
N ILE A 59 -2.25 7.13 -1.29
CA ILE A 59 -3.02 7.78 -2.38
C ILE A 59 -2.31 7.55 -3.73
N LEU A 60 -0.99 7.68 -3.78
CA LEU A 60 -0.21 7.44 -5.00
C LEU A 60 -0.28 5.98 -5.47
N ILE A 61 -0.37 5.01 -4.54
CA ILE A 61 -0.56 3.59 -4.88
C ILE A 61 -1.83 3.39 -5.73
N PHE A 62 -2.94 4.02 -5.34
CA PHE A 62 -4.17 3.98 -6.14
C PHE A 62 -3.98 4.59 -7.52
N GLY A 63 -3.22 5.69 -7.64
CA GLY A 63 -2.86 6.28 -8.93
C GLY A 63 -2.10 5.31 -9.85
N VAL A 64 -1.15 4.54 -9.30
CA VAL A 64 -0.41 3.52 -10.06
C VAL A 64 -1.33 2.37 -10.49
N ILE A 65 -2.25 1.94 -9.63
CA ILE A 65 -3.23 0.88 -9.97
C ILE A 65 -4.17 1.33 -11.10
N ILE A 66 -4.63 2.58 -11.06
CA ILE A 66 -5.45 3.16 -12.15
C ILE A 66 -4.65 3.16 -13.45
N MET A 67 -3.39 3.60 -13.41
CA MET A 67 -2.52 3.59 -14.58
C MET A 67 -2.31 2.17 -15.14
N ALA A 68 -2.08 1.18 -14.27
CA ALA A 68 -1.95 -0.22 -14.65
C ALA A 68 -3.24 -0.76 -15.32
N ASN A 69 -4.40 -0.42 -14.78
CA ASN A 69 -5.69 -0.78 -15.35
C ASN A 69 -5.90 -0.12 -16.74
N ILE A 70 -5.50 1.15 -16.92
CA ILE A 70 -5.55 1.81 -18.23
C ILE A 70 -4.66 1.06 -19.24
N ILE A 71 -3.44 0.69 -18.86
CA ILE A 71 -2.52 -0.08 -19.70
C ILE A 71 -3.12 -1.43 -20.09
N ASP A 72 -3.71 -2.16 -19.14
CA ASP A 72 -4.37 -3.44 -19.43
C ASP A 72 -5.49 -3.29 -20.46
N ASN A 73 -6.29 -2.23 -20.37
CA ASN A 73 -7.37 -1.96 -21.32
C ASN A 73 -6.81 -1.57 -22.70
N MET A 74 -5.77 -0.74 -22.76
CA MET A 74 -5.15 -0.33 -24.03
C MET A 74 -4.50 -1.51 -24.77
N LEU A 75 -3.91 -2.44 -24.02
CA LEU A 75 -3.16 -3.57 -24.56
C LEU A 75 -3.97 -4.89 -24.59
N ASN A 76 -5.25 -4.87 -24.19
CA ASN A 76 -6.12 -6.04 -24.06
C ASN A 76 -5.51 -7.18 -23.23
N LEU A 77 -4.85 -6.84 -22.12
CA LEU A 77 -4.14 -7.78 -21.24
C LEU A 77 -5.04 -8.42 -20.17
N ASN A 78 -6.37 -8.27 -20.27
CA ASN A 78 -7.36 -8.85 -19.37
C ASN A 78 -7.10 -8.56 -17.87
N GLY A 79 -6.55 -7.39 -17.53
CA GLY A 79 -6.30 -6.99 -16.14
C GLY A 79 -5.07 -7.62 -15.50
N THR A 80 -4.18 -8.22 -16.28
CA THR A 80 -2.99 -8.92 -15.77
C THR A 80 -2.01 -7.97 -15.08
N VAL A 81 -1.77 -6.79 -15.65
CA VAL A 81 -0.81 -5.81 -15.12
C VAL A 81 -1.34 -5.19 -13.83
N ALA A 82 -2.61 -4.81 -13.79
CA ALA A 82 -3.28 -4.29 -12.61
C ALA A 82 -3.33 -5.33 -11.50
N PHE A 83 -3.62 -6.59 -11.82
CA PHE A 83 -3.58 -7.67 -10.84
C PHE A 83 -2.18 -7.86 -10.23
N ALA A 84 -1.13 -7.91 -11.06
CA ALA A 84 0.25 -8.01 -10.58
C ALA A 84 0.65 -6.79 -9.73
N THR A 85 0.21 -5.60 -10.13
CA THR A 85 0.44 -4.34 -9.41
C THR A 85 -0.24 -4.35 -8.04
N VAL A 86 -1.50 -4.81 -7.96
CA VAL A 86 -2.21 -4.97 -6.67
C VAL A 86 -1.50 -5.97 -5.77
N LEU A 87 -1.08 -7.13 -6.28
CA LEU A 87 -0.31 -8.10 -5.50
C LEU A 87 1.01 -7.53 -4.97
N PHE A 88 1.73 -6.76 -5.80
CA PHE A 88 2.95 -6.07 -5.39
C PHE A 88 2.68 -5.11 -4.22
N TYR A 89 1.60 -4.33 -4.28
CA TYR A 89 1.26 -3.42 -3.19
C TYR A 89 0.72 -4.14 -1.95
N ILE A 90 0.00 -5.25 -2.10
CA ILE A 90 -0.39 -6.12 -0.98
C ILE A 90 0.85 -6.59 -0.22
N ALA A 91 1.88 -7.05 -0.94
CA ALA A 91 3.14 -7.44 -0.34
C ALA A 91 3.79 -6.25 0.39
N ASN A 92 3.87 -5.08 -0.24
CA ASN A 92 4.43 -3.88 0.39
C ASN A 92 3.70 -3.46 1.68
N GLU A 93 2.36 -3.47 1.69
CA GLU A 93 1.57 -3.14 2.88
C GLU A 93 1.75 -4.21 3.97
N GLY A 94 1.80 -5.49 3.60
CA GLY A 94 2.13 -6.57 4.52
C GLY A 94 3.50 -6.37 5.19
N LEU A 95 4.52 -5.99 4.42
CA LEU A 95 5.85 -5.68 4.95
C LEU A 95 5.82 -4.48 5.91
N SER A 96 5.08 -3.41 5.58
CA SER A 96 4.92 -2.24 6.45
C SER A 96 4.25 -2.58 7.79
N ILE A 97 3.21 -3.42 7.76
CA ILE A 97 2.53 -3.90 8.98
C ILE A 97 3.51 -4.69 9.85
N LEU A 98 4.27 -5.61 9.26
CA LEU A 98 5.24 -6.42 9.99
C LEU A 98 6.34 -5.56 10.64
N GLU A 99 6.80 -4.52 9.95
CA GLU A 99 7.73 -3.55 10.52
C GLU A 99 7.12 -2.83 11.74
N ASN A 100 5.87 -2.36 11.62
CA ASN A 100 5.17 -1.70 12.71
C ASN A 100 4.99 -2.63 13.93
N LEU A 101 4.64 -3.88 13.69
CA LEU A 101 4.46 -4.91 14.73
C LEU A 101 5.78 -5.26 15.42
N ALA A 102 6.87 -5.43 14.66
CA ALA A 102 8.20 -5.70 15.21
C ALA A 102 8.66 -4.56 16.14
N GLN A 103 8.42 -3.30 15.75
CA GLN A 103 8.75 -2.12 16.56
C GLN A 103 7.88 -1.96 17.82
N VAL A 104 6.72 -2.61 17.88
CA VAL A 104 5.81 -2.65 19.04
C VAL A 104 6.12 -3.84 19.97
N GLY A 105 7.05 -4.73 19.58
CA GLY A 105 7.48 -5.88 20.38
C GLY A 105 6.70 -7.16 20.10
N VAL A 106 5.91 -7.20 19.02
CA VAL A 106 5.29 -8.45 18.56
C VAL A 106 6.37 -9.34 17.95
N LYS A 107 6.39 -10.62 18.35
CA LYS A 107 7.34 -11.59 17.81
C LYS A 107 7.03 -11.86 16.33
N VAL A 108 7.85 -11.30 15.45
CA VAL A 108 7.82 -11.53 14.00
C VAL A 108 8.98 -12.47 13.63
N PRO A 109 8.78 -13.47 12.75
CA PRO A 109 9.85 -14.35 12.30
C PRO A 109 11.03 -13.56 11.72
N THR A 110 12.24 -13.84 12.19
CA THR A 110 13.48 -13.13 11.82
C THR A 110 13.75 -13.16 10.31
N VAL A 111 13.42 -14.27 9.63
CA VAL A 111 13.54 -14.39 8.17
C VAL A 111 12.80 -13.27 7.42
N ILE A 112 11.67 -12.81 7.95
CA ILE A 112 10.89 -11.75 7.31
C ILE A 112 11.51 -10.36 7.59
N ILE A 113 12.05 -10.16 8.79
CA ILE A 113 12.74 -8.91 9.19
C ILE A 113 14.05 -8.75 8.39
N ASP A 114 14.81 -9.81 8.24
CA ASP A 114 16.12 -9.78 7.55
C ASP A 114 15.93 -9.48 6.06
N LYS A 115 14.92 -10.10 5.43
CA LYS A 115 14.51 -9.77 4.05
C LYS A 115 14.01 -8.32 3.92
N LEU A 116 13.38 -7.78 4.97
CA LEU A 116 12.91 -6.39 5.02
C LEU A 116 14.07 -5.39 4.98
N HIS A 117 15.12 -5.63 5.77
CA HIS A 117 16.26 -4.72 5.84
C HIS A 117 17.02 -4.67 4.51
N VAL A 118 17.22 -5.82 3.85
CA VAL A 118 17.88 -5.88 2.54
C VAL A 118 17.14 -5.06 1.49
N ILE A 119 15.80 -5.16 1.42
CA ILE A 119 14.99 -4.37 0.47
C ILE A 119 15.04 -2.85 0.77
N GLN A 120 15.18 -2.46 2.04
CA GLN A 120 15.30 -1.04 2.42
C GLN A 120 16.69 -0.46 2.11
N GLU A 121 17.75 -1.26 2.26
CA GLU A 121 19.11 -0.86 1.89
C GLU A 121 19.24 -0.67 0.38
N GLU A 122 18.71 -1.58 -0.43
CA GLU A 122 18.68 -1.45 -1.90
C GLU A 122 17.93 -0.19 -2.37
N ARG A 123 16.85 0.22 -1.67
CA ARG A 123 16.12 1.46 -1.98
C ARG A 123 16.91 2.73 -1.70
N LYS A 124 17.89 2.73 -0.78
CA LYS A 124 18.71 3.91 -0.46
C LYS A 124 19.90 4.08 -1.41
N ASP A 125 20.38 2.99 -2.00
CA ASP A 125 21.52 3.03 -2.91
C ASP A 125 21.12 3.32 -4.36
N GLY A 126 19.87 3.03 -4.76
CA GLY A 126 19.31 3.46 -6.04
C GLY A 126 19.09 4.98 -6.17
N ASP A 127 19.01 5.72 -5.06
CA ASP A 127 18.79 7.18 -5.01
C ASP A 127 20.11 7.98 -5.02
N LYS A 128 21.27 7.31 -4.94
CA LYS A 128 22.60 7.95 -4.99
C LYS A 128 23.25 7.93 -6.38
N ASN A 129 22.68 7.17 -7.32
CA ASN A 129 23.22 6.99 -8.67
C ASN A 129 22.25 7.49 -9.77
N GLY A 130 21.24 8.30 -9.41
CA GLY A 130 20.30 8.95 -10.32
C GLY A 130 20.62 10.43 -10.51
#